data_AF-A0A7V7D8Q3-F1
#
_entry.id   AF-A0A7V7D8Q3-F1
#
_cell.length_a   1.000
_cell.length_b   1.000
_cell.length_c   1.000
_cell.angle_alpha   90.00
_cell.angle_beta   90.00
_cell.angle_gamma   90.00
#
_symmetry.space_group_name_H-M   'P 1'
#
loop_
_entity.id
_entity.type
_entity.pdbx_description
1 polymer ?
#
loop_
_entity_poly.entity_id
_entity_poly.type
_entity_poly.pdbx_seq_one_letter_code
_entity_poly.pdbx_strand_id
1 'polypeptide(L)'
;MSLGELRKRIDELDHQLVKLLNERAHVVVEIGNLKNKAGKAVYAPDREKEVLARIAGANKGPLPDKCLVAIWRELMSGSFVLERPLRIGYLGPGGSFSHTAS
;
A
#
# COMPACT_ATOMS: atom_id res chain seq x y z
N MET A 1 -12.10 4.62 33.72
CA MET A 1 -11.69 5.06 32.38
C MET A 1 -12.73 6.02 31.84
N SER A 2 -12.33 7.24 31.50
CA SER A 2 -13.17 8.25 30.87
C SER A 2 -13.17 8.11 29.34
N LEU A 3 -14.15 8.74 28.68
CA LEU A 3 -14.17 8.84 27.21
C LEU A 3 -12.89 9.47 26.65
N GLY A 4 -12.32 10.46 27.35
CA GLY A 4 -11.08 11.13 26.94
C GLY A 4 -9.87 10.20 26.97
N GLU A 5 -9.78 9.34 27.99
CA GLU A 5 -8.70 8.35 28.10
C GLU A 5 -8.80 7.28 27.01
N LEU A 6 -10.01 6.82 26.70
CA LEU A 6 -10.24 5.87 25.61
C LEU A 6 -9.85 6.44 24.24
N ARG A 7 -10.18 7.72 23.99
CA ARG A 7 -9.79 8.40 22.73
C ARG A 7 -8.27 8.52 22.60
N LYS A 8 -7.58 8.95 23.65
CA LYS A 8 -6.10 8.97 23.65
C LYS A 8 -5.51 7.60 23.36
N ARG A 9 -6.12 6.54 23.92
CA ARG A 9 -5.69 5.18 23.64
C ARG A 9 -5.88 4.78 22.17
N ILE A 10 -6.96 5.22 21.53
CA ILE A 10 -7.16 5.04 20.09
C ILE A 10 -6.07 5.79 19.32
N ASP A 11 -5.80 7.06 19.66
CA ASP A 11 -4.77 7.85 18.99
C ASP A 11 -3.40 7.16 19.06
N GLU A 12 -3.02 6.63 20.24
CA GLU A 12 -1.78 5.86 20.42
C GLU A 12 -1.72 4.59 19.55
N LEU A 13 -2.84 3.88 19.41
CA LEU A 13 -2.94 2.69 18.58
C LEU A 13 -2.83 3.06 17.10
N ASP A 14 -3.47 4.15 16.68
CA ASP A 14 -3.43 4.62 15.29
C ASP A 14 -2.01 5.01 14.88
N HIS A 15 -1.25 5.67 15.75
CA HIS A 15 0.18 5.96 15.50
C HIS A 15 1.01 4.68 15.31
N GLN A 16 0.74 3.64 16.12
CA GLN A 16 1.42 2.36 15.98
C GLN A 16 1.03 1.63 14.69
N LEU A 17 -0.26 1.68 14.32
CA LEU A 17 -0.73 1.11 13.06
C LEU A 17 -0.04 1.80 11.87
N VAL A 18 -0.01 3.13 11.83
CA VAL A 18 0.67 3.88 10.76
C VAL A 18 2.14 3.48 10.65
N LYS A 19 2.85 3.37 11.78
CA LYS A 19 4.25 2.93 11.80
C LYS A 19 4.42 1.53 11.20
N LEU A 20 3.62 0.55 11.64
CA LEU A 20 3.68 -0.83 11.15
C LEU A 20 3.33 -0.95 9.67
N LEU A 21 2.35 -0.15 9.20
CA LEU A 21 1.96 -0.12 7.80
C LEU A 21 3.09 0.43 6.91
N ASN A 22 3.78 1.48 7.36
CA ASN A 22 4.94 2.03 6.65
C ASN A 22 6.13 1.06 6.63
N GLU A 23 6.43 0.40 7.75
CA GLU A 23 7.45 -0.66 7.79
C GLU A 23 7.13 -1.78 6.79
N ARG A 24 5.86 -2.23 6.74
CA ARG A 24 5.42 -3.20 5.74
C ARG A 24 5.59 -2.68 4.31
N ALA A 25 5.28 -1.41 4.05
CA ALA A 25 5.42 -0.80 2.72
C ALA A 25 6.89 -0.74 2.27
N HIS A 26 7.83 -0.44 3.18
CA HIS A 26 9.27 -0.49 2.89
C HIS A 26 9.72 -1.89 2.43
N VAL A 27 9.27 -2.94 3.12
CA VAL A 27 9.55 -4.33 2.71
C VAL A 27 8.98 -4.63 1.33
N VAL A 28 7.79 -4.12 1.01
CA VAL A 28 7.20 -4.27 -0.33
C VAL A 28 8.05 -3.57 -1.39
N VAL A 29 8.57 -2.38 -1.12
CA VAL A 29 9.49 -1.67 -2.04
C VAL A 29 10.77 -2.48 -2.28
N GLU A 30 11.36 -3.05 -1.24
CA GLU A 30 12.53 -3.93 -1.37
C GLU A 30 12.23 -5.16 -2.24
N ILE A 31 11.07 -5.79 -2.04
CA ILE A 31 10.59 -6.90 -2.88
C ILE A 31 10.43 -6.45 -4.34
N GLY A 32 9.82 -5.29 -4.59
CA GLY A 32 9.68 -4.70 -5.92
C GLY A 32 11.02 -4.50 -6.60
N ASN A 33 12.01 -3.95 -5.88
CA ASN A 33 13.37 -3.76 -6.38
C ASN A 33 14.06 -5.08 -6.77
N LEU A 34 13.87 -6.13 -5.96
CA LEU A 34 14.40 -7.47 -6.27
C LEU A 34 13.73 -8.10 -7.49
N LYS A 35 12.40 -7.98 -7.61
CA LYS A 35 11.64 -8.48 -8.77
C LYS A 35 12.03 -7.77 -10.06
N ASN A 36 12.20 -6.44 -10.01
CA ASN A 36 12.64 -5.62 -11.13
C ASN A 36 14.03 -6.04 -11.64
N LYS A 37 14.99 -6.26 -10.72
CA LYS A 37 16.33 -6.77 -11.07
C LYS A 37 16.29 -8.16 -11.71
N ALA A 38 15.32 -9.00 -11.32
CA ALA A 38 15.15 -10.36 -11.82
C ALA A 38 14.26 -10.46 -13.08
N GLY A 39 13.73 -9.33 -13.61
CA GLY A 39 12.82 -9.32 -14.74
C GLY A 39 11.49 -10.04 -14.50
N LYS A 40 11.09 -10.23 -13.23
CA LYS A 40 9.86 -10.95 -12.86
C LYS A 40 8.66 -10.01 -12.80
N ALA A 41 7.48 -10.54 -13.09
CA ALA A 41 6.24 -9.80 -13.00
C ALA A 41 6.00 -9.27 -11.57
N VAL A 42 5.59 -8.00 -11.48
CA VAL A 42 5.27 -7.33 -10.22
C VAL A 42 3.96 -7.90 -9.62
N TYR A 43 3.00 -8.23 -10.48
CA TYR A 43 1.68 -8.75 -10.10
C TYR A 43 1.69 -10.27 -9.87
N ALA A 44 1.20 -10.70 -8.70
CA ALA A 44 1.16 -12.10 -8.26
C ALA A 44 -0.16 -12.41 -7.55
N PRO A 45 -1.24 -12.76 -8.29
CA PRO A 45 -2.58 -12.93 -7.73
C PRO A 45 -2.69 -14.07 -6.72
N ASP A 46 -1.92 -15.16 -6.89
CA ASP A 46 -1.91 -16.26 -5.92
C ASP A 46 -1.32 -15.82 -4.59
N ARG A 47 -0.31 -14.94 -4.63
CA ARG A 47 0.28 -14.38 -3.41
C ARG A 47 -0.71 -13.50 -2.65
N GLU A 48 -1.55 -12.74 -3.34
CA GLU A 48 -2.59 -11.93 -2.69
C GLU A 48 -3.58 -12.83 -1.94
N LYS A 49 -4.07 -13.89 -2.60
CA LYS A 49 -4.99 -14.86 -1.98
C LYS A 49 -4.41 -15.47 -0.71
N GLU A 50 -3.14 -15.89 -0.76
CA GLU A 50 -2.42 -16.43 0.41
C GLU A 50 -2.32 -15.42 1.56
N VAL A 51 -2.06 -14.14 1.27
CA VAL A 51 -2.00 -13.12 2.31
C VAL A 51 -3.38 -12.91 2.91
N LEU A 52 -4.42 -12.75 2.10
CA LEU A 52 -5.78 -12.52 2.60
C LEU A 52 -6.30 -13.70 3.45
N ALA A 53 -6.04 -14.94 3.04
CA ALA A 53 -6.39 -16.13 3.80
C ALA A 53 -5.68 -16.16 5.18
N ARG A 54 -4.38 -15.80 5.22
CA ARG A 54 -3.62 -15.73 6.47
C ARG A 54 -4.14 -14.65 7.41
N ILE A 55 -4.55 -13.50 6.88
CA ILE A 55 -5.09 -12.40 7.70
C ILE A 55 -6.45 -12.79 8.29
N ALA A 56 -7.33 -13.38 7.49
CA ALA A 56 -8.61 -13.90 8.00
C ALA A 56 -8.38 -14.96 9.09
N GLY A 57 -7.48 -15.93 8.86
CA GLY A 57 -7.17 -16.97 9.84
C GLY A 57 -6.46 -16.47 11.11
N ALA A 58 -5.77 -15.34 11.05
CA ALA A 58 -5.11 -14.72 12.20
C ALA A 58 -6.04 -13.81 13.02
N ASN A 59 -7.25 -13.51 12.53
CA ASN A 59 -8.19 -12.63 13.21
C ASN A 59 -8.73 -13.29 14.48
N LYS A 60 -8.40 -12.70 15.63
CA LYS A 60 -8.95 -13.08 16.95
C LYS A 60 -9.69 -11.91 17.62
N GLY A 61 -9.88 -10.83 16.86
CA GLY A 61 -10.46 -9.58 17.35
C GLY A 61 -11.96 -9.50 17.11
N PRO A 62 -12.60 -8.42 17.61
CA PRO A 62 -14.03 -8.20 17.44
C PRO A 62 -14.43 -7.74 16.03
N LEU A 63 -13.46 -7.42 15.16
CA LEU A 63 -13.73 -7.02 13.78
C LEU A 63 -14.10 -8.24 12.93
N PRO A 64 -15.10 -8.14 12.04
CA PRO A 64 -15.38 -9.19 11.07
C PRO A 64 -14.20 -9.40 10.10
N ASP A 65 -13.95 -10.65 9.69
CA ASP A 65 -12.86 -10.98 8.73
C ASP A 65 -12.94 -10.15 7.45
N LYS A 66 -14.16 -9.92 6.94
CA LYS A 66 -14.40 -9.09 5.75
C LYS A 66 -13.82 -7.68 5.88
N CYS A 67 -13.78 -7.12 7.09
CA CYS A 67 -13.23 -5.79 7.35
C CYS A 67 -11.70 -5.82 7.22
N LEU A 68 -11.03 -6.78 7.87
CA LEU A 68 -9.58 -6.93 7.74
C LEU A 68 -9.17 -7.25 6.30
N VAL A 69 -9.91 -8.12 5.62
CA VAL A 69 -9.66 -8.42 4.20
C VAL A 69 -9.75 -7.17 3.32
N ALA A 70 -10.74 -6.30 3.55
CA ALA A 70 -10.88 -5.06 2.81
C ALA A 70 -9.71 -4.11 3.06
N ILE A 71 -9.31 -3.91 4.33
CA ILE A 71 -8.14 -3.09 4.70
C ILE A 71 -6.88 -3.60 4.01
N TRP A 72 -6.67 -4.93 4.00
CA TRP A 72 -5.49 -5.52 3.38
C TRP A 72 -5.48 -5.40 1.85
N ARG A 73 -6.65 -5.44 1.19
CA ARG A 73 -6.75 -5.19 -0.25
C ARG A 73 -6.33 -3.78 -0.60
N GLU A 74 -6.83 -2.78 0.13
CA GLU A 74 -6.44 -1.38 -0.07
C GLU A 74 -4.94 -1.17 0.20
N LEU A 75 -4.41 -1.79 1.26
CA LEU A 75 -2.99 -1.72 1.56
C LEU A 75 -2.11 -2.33 0.45
N MET A 76 -2.53 -3.46 -0.14
CA MET A 76 -1.85 -4.05 -1.30
C MET A 76 -1.96 -3.14 -2.52
N SER A 77 -3.15 -2.60 -2.81
CA SER A 77 -3.39 -1.64 -3.89
C SER A 77 -2.46 -0.43 -3.81
N GLY A 78 -2.35 0.20 -2.64
CA GLY A 78 -1.43 1.33 -2.41
C GLY A 78 0.04 0.94 -2.54
N SER A 79 0.41 -0.29 -2.18
CA SER A 79 1.80 -0.76 -2.28
C SER A 79 2.22 -1.04 -3.73
N PHE A 80 1.31 -1.42 -4.63
CA PHE A 80 1.63 -1.64 -6.05
C PHE A 80 2.15 -0.38 -6.75
N VAL A 81 1.69 0.81 -6.31
CA VAL A 81 2.18 2.09 -6.83
C VAL A 81 3.67 2.26 -6.52
N LEU A 82 4.14 1.71 -5.39
CA LEU A 82 5.53 1.80 -4.95
C LEU A 82 6.46 0.79 -5.62
N GLU A 83 5.95 -0.38 -6.03
CA GLU A 83 6.75 -1.42 -6.71
C GLU A 83 6.98 -1.15 -8.20
N ARG A 84 6.15 -0.32 -8.83
CA ARG A 84 6.32 0.04 -10.23
C ARG A 84 7.44 1.07 -10.35
N PRO A 85 8.43 0.88 -11.25
CA PRO A 85 9.27 2.01 -11.64
C PRO A 85 8.35 3.13 -12.13
N LEU A 86 8.60 4.38 -11.72
CA LEU A 86 7.91 5.57 -12.21
C LEU A 86 7.93 5.55 -13.75
N ARG A 87 6.92 4.96 -14.39
CA ARG A 87 6.61 5.23 -15.78
C ARG A 87 5.92 6.57 -15.78
N ILE A 88 6.72 7.64 -15.78
CA ILE A 88 6.25 8.96 -16.19
C ILE A 88 5.85 8.80 -17.66
N GLY A 89 4.59 8.45 -17.88
CA GLY A 89 3.94 8.66 -19.16
C GLY A 89 3.77 10.16 -19.32
N TYR A 90 4.76 10.82 -19.92
CA TYR A 90 4.60 12.20 -20.37
C TYR A 90 3.62 12.18 -21.55
N LEU A 91 2.36 12.57 -21.31
CA LEU A 91 1.44 12.95 -22.38
C LEU A 91 1.72 14.40 -22.75
N GLY A 92 2.71 14.57 -23.61
CA GLY A 92 3.02 15.81 -24.31
C GLY A 92 4.17 15.55 -25.29
N PRO A 93 4.15 16.04 -26.53
CA PRO A 93 5.36 16.15 -27.31
C PRO A 93 6.23 17.25 -26.67
N GLY A 94 7.50 16.96 -26.39
CA GLY A 94 8.48 18.00 -26.09
C GLY A 94 8.73 18.82 -27.35
N GLY A 95 7.95 19.89 -27.52
CA GLY A 95 8.06 20.74 -28.70
C GLY A 95 6.85 21.62 -29.03
N SER A 96 6.04 22.06 -28.05
CA SER A 96 5.09 23.15 -28.33
C SER A 96 5.85 24.46 -28.22
N PHE A 97 6.35 24.93 -29.37
CA PHE A 97 6.92 26.25 -29.55
C PHE A 97 5.89 27.31 -29.12
N SER A 98 6.05 27.88 -27.92
CA SER A 98 5.50 29.19 -27.60
C SER A 98 6.37 30.24 -28.28
N HIS A 99 6.28 30.32 -29.61
CA HIS A 99 6.91 31.37 -30.40
C HIS A 99 5.81 32.27 -30.98
N THR A 100 5.74 33.48 -30.43
CA THR A 100 5.37 34.74 -31.11
C THR A 100 4.13 34.76 -32.01
N ALA A 101 3.10 35.51 -31.61
CA ALA A 101 2.68 36.71 -32.34
C ALA A 101 1.78 37.59 -31.46
N SER A 102 2.22 38.84 -31.29
CA SER A 102 1.35 40.00 -31.07
C SER A 102 0.49 40.26 -32.30
#